data_AF-A0A8A6FTW0-F1
#
_entry.id   AF-A0A8A6FTW0-F1
#
_cell.length_a   1.000
_cell.length_b   1.000
_cell.length_c   1.000
_cell.angle_alpha   90.00
_cell.angle_beta   90.00
_cell.angle_gamma   90.00
#
_symmetry.space_group_name_H-M   'P 1'
#
loop_
_entity.id
_entity.type
_entity.pdbx_description
1 polymer ?
#
loop_
_entity_poly.entity_id
_entity_poly.type
_entity_poly.pdbx_seq_one_letter_code
_entity_poly.pdbx_strand_id
1 'polypeptide(L)'
;MIIKNSEGQEIYNKRSNGNLDTDSIINAIVKAGGVDKIHVKLFDNGFTMNEFINSVRFLKSINFDINQLPIEQYKEYGGIELIKQGYDMYKLGEDNIPVITECGYGVLKECIKKGLDLNKFNKKNHFLEFIECDDNGEYLKKNYRISNFIRDKENPKFIDINKLDLLIDNGLLNNNTLSDLEGEIERLYYNCELLMLCPDDTFKKLVDAYEVIELNEKGLSEIDEIDTTGELKAHLLKRYLDTSKNKDVAISNIYRIFENSGGECLHEKTNKPTIEMINKYIKQEKEELHSILSQSSTPKPSTRRRM
;
A
#
# COMPACT_ATOMS: atom_id res chain seq x y z
N MET A 1 7.81 -13.86 29.96
CA MET A 1 9.16 -13.94 29.37
C MET A 1 9.82 -15.22 29.85
N ILE A 2 10.24 -16.07 28.92
CA ILE A 2 11.11 -17.21 29.18
C ILE A 2 12.46 -16.93 28.52
N ILE A 3 13.55 -17.16 29.25
CA ILE A 3 14.92 -17.10 28.74
C ILE A 3 15.51 -18.49 28.91
N LYS A 4 16.04 -19.04 27.82
CA LYS A 4 16.75 -20.30 27.78
C LYS A 4 18.21 -20.09 27.44
N ASN A 5 19.12 -20.90 27.96
CA ASN A 5 20.50 -20.94 27.50
C ASN A 5 20.62 -21.72 26.17
N SER A 6 21.84 -21.86 25.65
CA SER A 6 22.14 -22.60 24.42
C SER A 6 21.82 -24.10 24.51
N GLU A 7 21.74 -24.67 25.71
CA GLU A 7 21.36 -26.06 25.96
C GLU A 7 19.82 -26.25 26.05
N GLY A 8 19.05 -25.16 25.91
CA GLY A 8 17.59 -25.18 26.01
C GLY A 8 17.05 -25.20 27.44
N GLN A 9 17.92 -25.10 28.46
CA GLN A 9 17.52 -25.04 29.86
C GLN A 9 16.92 -23.66 30.17
N GLU A 10 15.77 -23.63 30.84
CA GLU A 10 15.15 -22.38 31.29
C GLU A 10 15.95 -21.77 32.44
N ILE A 11 16.64 -20.66 32.17
CA ILE A 11 17.41 -19.91 33.17
C ILE A 11 16.59 -18.78 33.80
N TYR A 12 15.47 -18.42 33.16
CA TYR A 12 14.48 -17.50 33.70
C TYR A 12 13.11 -17.82 33.13
N ASN A 13 12.09 -17.85 33.99
CA ASN A 13 10.71 -18.08 33.58
C ASN A 13 9.78 -17.19 34.43
N LYS A 14 9.21 -16.15 33.82
CA LYS A 14 8.18 -15.31 34.43
C LYS A 14 6.94 -15.26 33.56
N ARG A 15 5.80 -15.67 34.14
CA ARG A 15 4.51 -15.83 33.46
C ARG A 15 3.39 -14.89 33.96
N SER A 16 3.68 -13.92 34.84
CA SER A 16 2.63 -13.10 35.47
C SER A 16 3.09 -11.74 36.00
N ASN A 17 2.07 -10.92 36.35
CA ASN A 17 2.11 -9.53 36.81
C ASN A 17 3.18 -9.22 37.86
N GLY A 18 3.99 -8.19 37.59
CA GLY A 18 4.96 -7.57 38.50
C GLY A 18 6.21 -7.07 37.78
N ASN A 19 6.96 -6.15 38.40
CA ASN A 19 8.18 -5.57 37.83
C ASN A 19 9.21 -6.64 37.42
N LEU A 20 9.90 -6.42 36.30
CA LEU A 20 11.01 -7.27 35.87
C LEU A 20 12.12 -7.24 36.93
N ASP A 21 12.51 -8.39 37.43
CA ASP A 21 13.70 -8.52 38.28
C ASP A 21 14.95 -8.53 37.38
N THR A 22 15.33 -7.33 36.93
CA THR A 22 16.39 -7.12 35.93
C THR A 22 17.73 -7.66 36.41
N ASP A 23 18.03 -7.53 37.70
CA ASP A 23 19.31 -7.96 38.28
C ASP A 23 19.44 -9.49 38.27
N SER A 24 18.39 -10.20 38.68
CA SER A 24 18.37 -11.67 38.60
C SER A 24 18.47 -12.17 37.16
N ILE A 25 17.79 -11.49 36.22
CA ILE A 25 17.88 -11.83 34.79
C ILE A 25 19.30 -11.63 34.27
N ILE A 26 19.93 -10.47 34.53
CA ILE A 26 21.30 -10.18 34.09
C ILE A 26 22.28 -11.22 34.65
N ASN A 27 22.18 -11.54 35.94
CA ASN A 27 23.03 -12.55 36.56
C ASN A 27 22.86 -13.94 35.93
N ALA A 28 21.64 -14.34 35.58
CA ALA A 28 21.38 -15.59 34.89
C ALA A 28 22.00 -15.62 33.48
N ILE A 29 21.88 -14.51 32.73
CA ILE A 29 22.46 -14.36 31.38
C ILE A 29 23.99 -14.41 31.43
N VAL A 30 24.61 -13.74 32.41
CA VAL A 30 26.07 -13.78 32.60
C VAL A 30 26.53 -15.20 32.90
N LYS A 31 25.84 -15.93 33.78
CA LYS A 31 26.13 -17.34 34.07
C LYS A 31 25.94 -18.26 32.86
N ALA A 32 25.01 -17.92 31.96
CA ALA A 32 24.80 -18.64 30.71
C ALA A 32 25.84 -18.31 29.62
N GLY A 33 26.81 -17.43 29.90
CA GLY A 33 27.91 -17.11 29.00
C GLY A 33 27.69 -15.89 28.11
N GLY A 34 26.64 -15.09 28.35
CA GLY A 34 26.39 -13.84 27.63
C GLY A 34 25.05 -13.80 26.89
N VAL A 35 24.72 -12.62 26.35
CA VAL A 35 23.44 -12.32 25.69
C VAL A 35 23.31 -13.03 24.33
N ASP A 36 24.42 -13.34 23.68
CA ASP A 36 24.47 -14.11 22.43
C ASP A 36 24.23 -15.62 22.65
N LYS A 37 24.18 -16.08 23.91
CA LYS A 37 23.97 -17.49 24.28
C LYS A 37 22.56 -17.80 24.75
N ILE A 38 21.66 -16.82 24.67
CA ILE A 38 20.29 -16.98 25.16
C ILE A 38 19.26 -16.95 24.05
N HIS A 39 18.17 -17.68 24.27
CA HIS A 39 16.96 -17.62 23.47
C HIS A 39 15.83 -17.04 24.31
N VAL A 40 15.15 -16.03 23.78
CA VAL A 40 14.08 -15.32 24.49
C VAL A 40 12.75 -15.62 23.83
N LYS A 41 11.79 -16.09 24.63
CA LYS A 41 10.38 -16.14 24.27
C LYS A 41 9.60 -15.12 25.09
N LEU A 42 9.17 -14.04 24.44
CA LEU A 42 8.19 -13.11 25.01
C LEU A 42 6.79 -13.62 24.73
N PHE A 43 5.97 -13.65 25.77
CA PHE A 43 4.56 -13.98 25.66
C PHE A 43 3.78 -12.69 25.74
N ASP A 44 2.89 -12.47 24.78
CA ASP A 44 1.95 -11.36 24.83
C ASP A 44 0.73 -11.69 25.71
N ASN A 45 0.38 -12.98 25.80
CA ASN A 45 -0.65 -13.47 26.71
C ASN A 45 -0.08 -13.56 28.13
N GLY A 46 -0.69 -12.84 29.08
CA GLY A 46 -0.30 -12.84 30.50
C GLY A 46 0.60 -11.66 30.92
N PHE A 47 0.93 -10.75 30.00
CA PHE A 47 1.60 -9.47 30.28
C PHE A 47 0.60 -8.32 30.08
N THR A 48 0.68 -7.30 30.94
CA THR A 48 0.09 -5.99 30.62
C THR A 48 0.90 -5.30 29.51
N MET A 49 0.27 -4.36 28.80
CA MET A 49 0.96 -3.55 27.78
C MET A 49 2.27 -2.93 28.29
N ASN A 50 2.26 -2.35 29.50
CA ASN A 50 3.44 -1.73 30.09
C ASN A 50 4.55 -2.73 30.39
N GLU A 51 4.21 -3.93 30.85
CA GLU A 51 5.20 -4.97 31.14
C GLU A 51 5.84 -5.52 29.86
N PHE A 52 5.06 -5.69 28.80
CA PHE A 52 5.60 -6.08 27.50
C PHE A 52 6.57 -5.02 26.97
N ILE A 53 6.17 -3.75 26.99
CA ILE A 53 7.00 -2.61 26.57
C ILE A 53 8.29 -2.55 27.39
N ASN A 54 8.20 -2.66 28.72
CA ASN A 54 9.36 -2.67 29.59
C ASN A 54 10.27 -3.88 29.33
N SER A 55 9.71 -5.03 28.97
CA SER A 55 10.49 -6.22 28.60
C SER A 55 11.28 -5.99 27.31
N VAL A 56 10.66 -5.43 26.28
CA VAL A 56 11.34 -5.10 25.01
C VAL A 56 12.47 -4.08 25.25
N ARG A 57 12.21 -3.03 26.02
CA ARG A 57 13.22 -2.01 26.38
C ARG A 57 14.39 -2.60 27.15
N PHE A 58 14.10 -3.47 28.12
CA PHE A 58 15.13 -4.16 28.88
C PHE A 58 15.99 -5.07 27.98
N LEU A 59 15.38 -5.86 27.11
CA LEU A 59 16.12 -6.69 26.14
C LEU A 59 17.04 -5.81 25.29
N LYS A 60 16.53 -4.69 24.78
CA LYS A 60 17.35 -3.75 24.02
C LYS A 60 18.50 -3.17 24.86
N SER A 61 18.26 -2.82 26.13
CA SER A 61 19.29 -2.22 26.99
C SER A 61 20.44 -3.17 27.33
N ILE A 62 20.21 -4.48 27.27
CA ILE A 62 21.26 -5.50 27.43
C ILE A 62 21.89 -5.91 26.09
N ASN A 63 21.65 -5.16 25.01
CA ASN A 63 22.11 -5.47 23.65
C ASN A 63 21.60 -6.82 23.10
N PHE A 64 20.43 -7.29 23.54
CA PHE A 64 19.79 -8.41 22.87
C PHE A 64 19.33 -8.00 21.47
N ASP A 65 19.53 -8.89 20.50
CA ASP A 65 19.05 -8.69 19.14
C ASP A 65 17.54 -8.90 19.07
N ILE A 66 16.80 -7.80 19.24
CA ILE A 66 15.33 -7.80 19.20
C ILE A 66 14.76 -8.27 17.86
N ASN A 67 15.56 -8.33 16.79
CA ASN A 67 15.13 -8.88 15.49
C ASN A 67 14.87 -10.39 15.55
N GLN A 68 15.36 -11.09 16.56
CA GLN A 68 15.04 -12.51 16.79
C GLN A 68 13.61 -12.71 17.28
N LEU A 69 12.92 -11.66 17.71
CA LEU A 69 11.56 -11.75 18.20
C LEU A 69 10.54 -11.83 17.04
N PRO A 70 9.50 -12.69 17.15
CA PRO A 70 8.43 -12.81 16.16
C PRO A 70 7.42 -11.66 16.31
N ILE A 71 7.70 -10.52 15.68
CA ILE A 71 6.87 -9.30 15.78
C ILE A 71 5.41 -9.54 15.34
N GLU A 72 5.19 -10.44 14.39
CA GLU A 72 3.89 -10.84 13.84
C GLU A 72 3.00 -11.61 14.83
N GLN A 73 3.59 -12.15 15.90
CA GLN A 73 2.87 -12.89 16.95
C GLN A 73 2.41 -11.99 18.10
N TYR A 74 2.75 -10.71 18.08
CA TYR A 74 2.44 -9.77 19.16
C TYR A 74 1.29 -8.85 18.78
N LYS A 75 0.53 -8.41 19.80
CA LYS A 75 -0.41 -7.30 19.66
C LYS A 75 0.30 -6.05 19.15
N GLU A 76 -0.52 -5.16 18.59
CA GLU A 76 -0.07 -3.94 17.95
C GLU A 76 0.89 -3.10 18.79
N TYR A 77 0.63 -2.93 20.10
CA TYR A 77 1.53 -2.17 20.98
C TYR A 77 2.94 -2.78 21.07
N GLY A 78 3.05 -4.11 20.98
CA GLY A 78 4.32 -4.83 21.06
C GLY A 78 5.13 -4.63 19.78
N GLY A 79 4.47 -4.74 18.63
CA GLY A 79 5.11 -4.45 17.34
C GLY A 79 5.54 -2.99 17.21
N ILE A 80 4.71 -2.04 17.63
CA ILE A 80 5.07 -0.61 17.63
C ILE A 80 6.29 -0.36 18.51
N GLU A 81 6.37 -0.94 19.71
CA GLU A 81 7.53 -0.76 20.57
C GLU A 81 8.79 -1.40 19.97
N LEU A 82 8.70 -2.57 19.35
CA LEU A 82 9.82 -3.19 18.65
C LEU A 82 10.38 -2.29 17.55
N ILE A 83 9.51 -1.74 16.69
CA ILE A 83 9.90 -0.78 15.64
C ILE A 83 10.57 0.46 16.25
N LYS A 84 10.06 0.98 17.37
CA LYS A 84 10.68 2.12 18.07
C LYS A 84 12.08 1.80 18.62
N GLN A 85 12.31 0.57 19.05
CA GLN A 85 13.62 0.09 19.56
C GLN A 85 14.60 -0.35 18.45
N GLY A 86 14.21 -0.18 17.18
CA GLY A 86 15.06 -0.45 16.02
C GLY A 86 14.96 -1.88 15.49
N TYR A 87 13.76 -2.49 15.59
CA TYR A 87 13.45 -3.70 14.84
C TYR A 87 13.55 -3.45 13.33
N ASP A 88 14.14 -4.38 12.60
CA ASP A 88 14.31 -4.33 11.17
C ASP A 88 12.97 -4.54 10.46
N MET A 89 12.38 -3.43 10.00
CA MET A 89 11.13 -3.44 9.24
C MET A 89 11.25 -4.09 7.85
N TYR A 90 12.47 -4.39 7.37
CA TYR A 90 12.70 -5.08 6.11
C TYR A 90 13.00 -6.57 6.29
N LYS A 91 12.92 -7.07 7.53
CA LYS A 91 13.09 -8.48 7.83
C LYS A 91 12.04 -9.31 7.07
N LEU A 92 12.52 -10.42 6.52
CA LEU A 92 11.72 -11.43 5.85
C LEU A 92 11.49 -12.60 6.81
N GLY A 93 10.27 -13.12 6.80
CA GLY A 93 9.84 -14.28 7.57
C GLY A 93 9.89 -15.57 6.76
N GLU A 94 9.01 -16.50 7.12
CA GLU A 94 8.77 -17.70 6.32
C GLU A 94 8.29 -17.33 4.91
N ASP A 95 8.62 -18.19 3.94
CA ASP A 95 8.25 -18.03 2.52
C ASP A 95 8.62 -16.68 1.91
N ASN A 96 9.68 -16.02 2.43
CA ASN A 96 10.19 -14.75 1.90
C ASN A 96 9.18 -13.59 2.01
N ILE A 97 8.23 -13.69 2.94
CA ILE A 97 7.19 -12.68 3.22
C ILE A 97 7.77 -11.59 4.15
N PRO A 98 7.61 -10.29 3.84
CA PRO A 98 7.96 -9.22 4.75
C PRO A 98 7.21 -9.33 6.08
N VAL A 99 7.91 -9.47 7.20
CA VAL A 99 7.25 -9.75 8.48
C VAL A 99 6.25 -8.65 8.87
N ILE A 100 6.53 -7.40 8.48
CA ILE A 100 5.65 -6.26 8.73
C ILE A 100 4.27 -6.36 8.06
N THR A 101 4.11 -7.15 6.98
CA THR A 101 2.80 -7.34 6.33
C THR A 101 1.88 -8.25 7.12
N GLU A 102 2.46 -9.09 7.98
CA GLU A 102 1.76 -9.97 8.90
C GLU A 102 1.39 -9.29 10.23
N CYS A 103 1.80 -8.03 10.42
CA CYS A 103 1.44 -7.24 11.58
C CYS A 103 0.11 -6.48 11.39
N GLY A 104 -0.45 -5.98 12.49
CA GLY A 104 -1.65 -5.14 12.46
C GLY A 104 -1.43 -3.76 11.84
N TYR A 105 -2.52 -3.10 11.45
CA TYR A 105 -2.54 -1.79 10.80
C TYR A 105 -1.67 -0.73 11.51
N GLY A 106 -1.72 -0.64 12.84
CA GLY A 106 -0.93 0.36 13.55
C GLY A 106 0.58 0.12 13.53
N VAL A 107 1.04 -1.13 13.35
CA VAL A 107 2.47 -1.43 13.15
C VAL A 107 2.92 -0.92 11.78
N LEU A 108 2.15 -1.18 10.72
CA LEU A 108 2.43 -0.64 9.38
C LEU A 108 2.47 0.89 9.41
N LYS A 109 1.51 1.52 10.09
CA LYS A 109 1.47 2.98 10.29
C LYS A 109 2.72 3.51 10.98
N GLU A 110 3.25 2.80 11.98
CA GLU A 110 4.50 3.19 12.64
C GLU A 110 5.72 2.99 11.73
N CYS A 111 5.76 1.92 10.92
CA CYS A 111 6.83 1.71 9.93
C CYS A 111 6.88 2.87 8.92
N ILE A 112 5.72 3.31 8.42
CA ILE A 112 5.62 4.45 7.50
C ILE A 112 6.17 5.72 8.14
N LYS A 113 5.79 6.02 9.40
CA LYS A 113 6.36 7.17 10.13
C LYS A 113 7.88 7.09 10.30
N LYS A 114 8.44 5.88 10.31
CA LYS A 114 9.88 5.62 10.40
C LYS A 114 10.59 5.62 9.04
N GLY A 115 9.88 5.92 7.95
CA GLY A 115 10.44 5.99 6.60
C GLY A 115 10.51 4.63 5.92
N LEU A 116 9.46 3.81 6.05
CA LEU A 116 9.29 2.61 5.23
C LEU A 116 9.50 2.95 3.76
N ASP A 117 10.28 2.13 3.07
CA ASP A 117 10.58 2.27 1.64
C ASP A 117 10.21 0.97 0.95
N LEU A 118 9.14 0.99 0.15
CA LEU A 118 8.65 -0.21 -0.51
C LEU A 118 9.64 -0.75 -1.57
N ASN A 119 10.51 0.10 -2.12
CA ASN A 119 11.47 -0.33 -3.16
C ASN A 119 12.57 -1.28 -2.63
N LYS A 120 12.65 -1.46 -1.31
CA LYS A 120 13.55 -2.45 -0.70
C LYS A 120 12.99 -3.87 -0.75
N PHE A 121 11.72 -4.02 -1.08
CA PHE A 121 11.09 -5.30 -1.35
C PHE A 121 11.06 -5.50 -2.87
N ASN A 122 11.30 -6.74 -3.30
CA ASN A 122 11.19 -7.10 -4.71
C ASN A 122 9.84 -7.79 -4.98
N LYS A 123 9.48 -7.95 -6.25
CA LYS A 123 8.24 -8.62 -6.67
C LYS A 123 7.97 -9.95 -5.94
N LYS A 124 8.98 -10.77 -5.63
CA LYS A 124 8.77 -12.04 -4.90
C LYS A 124 8.36 -11.85 -3.44
N ASN A 125 8.77 -10.75 -2.81
CA ASN A 125 8.34 -10.43 -1.44
C ASN A 125 6.89 -9.93 -1.40
N HIS A 126 6.42 -9.37 -2.52
CA HIS A 126 5.08 -8.82 -2.59
C HIS A 126 4.00 -9.89 -2.68
N PHE A 127 4.26 -11.11 -3.13
CA PHE A 127 3.20 -12.10 -3.37
C PHE A 127 3.41 -13.38 -2.58
N LEU A 128 2.31 -13.89 -2.02
CA LEU A 128 2.29 -15.18 -1.36
C LEU A 128 2.20 -16.29 -2.42
N GLU A 129 3.11 -17.25 -2.35
CA GLU A 129 3.06 -18.48 -3.17
C GLU A 129 2.59 -19.63 -2.27
N PHE A 130 1.57 -20.39 -2.70
CA PHE A 130 1.12 -21.59 -2.00
C PHE A 130 0.95 -22.74 -2.99
N ILE A 131 1.00 -23.96 -2.48
CA ILE A 131 0.75 -25.15 -3.27
C ILE A 131 -0.67 -25.60 -2.96
N GLU A 132 -1.56 -25.57 -3.96
CA GLU A 132 -2.92 -26.09 -3.85
C GLU A 132 -3.02 -27.42 -4.59
N CYS A 133 -3.72 -28.38 -4.00
CA CYS A 133 -4.04 -29.64 -4.65
C CYS A 133 -5.31 -29.43 -5.49
N ASP A 134 -5.26 -29.66 -6.80
CA ASP A 134 -6.44 -29.58 -7.64
C ASP A 134 -7.39 -30.75 -7.39
N ASP A 135 -8.56 -30.71 -8.02
CA ASP A 135 -9.60 -31.74 -7.86
C ASP A 135 -9.15 -33.14 -8.34
N ASN A 136 -8.02 -33.23 -9.07
CA ASN A 136 -7.41 -34.48 -9.54
C ASN A 136 -6.26 -34.97 -8.64
N GLY A 137 -5.92 -34.23 -7.58
CA GLY A 137 -4.81 -34.56 -6.69
C GLY A 137 -3.45 -34.01 -7.13
N GLU A 138 -3.39 -33.14 -8.16
CA GLU A 138 -2.16 -32.51 -8.61
C GLU A 138 -1.85 -31.25 -7.79
N TYR A 139 -0.63 -31.18 -7.28
CA TYR A 139 -0.12 -30.03 -6.55
C TYR A 139 0.31 -28.93 -7.51
N LEU A 140 -0.52 -27.91 -7.66
CA LEU A 140 -0.25 -26.73 -8.46
C LEU A 140 0.22 -25.59 -7.57
N LYS A 141 1.37 -25.01 -7.93
CA LYS A 141 1.82 -23.77 -7.31
C LYS A 141 0.92 -22.63 -7.79
N LYS A 142 0.19 -22.02 -6.86
CA LYS A 142 -0.64 -20.84 -7.10
C LYS A 142 -0.03 -19.64 -6.40
N ASN A 143 -0.06 -18.51 -7.09
CA ASN A 143 0.32 -17.23 -6.54
C ASN A 143 -0.95 -16.48 -6.16
N TYR A 144 -1.01 -15.98 -4.92
CA TYR A 144 -1.97 -14.93 -4.63
C TYR A 144 -1.63 -13.72 -5.49
N ARG A 145 -2.65 -13.20 -6.17
CA ARG A 145 -2.45 -12.10 -7.11
C ARG A 145 -2.33 -10.75 -6.42
N ILE A 146 -2.77 -10.65 -5.16
CA ILE A 146 -2.79 -9.41 -4.36
C ILE A 146 -1.52 -9.33 -3.52
N SER A 147 -0.91 -8.14 -3.48
CA SER A 147 0.32 -7.94 -2.71
C SER A 147 0.11 -8.06 -1.19
N ASN A 148 1.05 -8.68 -0.49
CA ASN A 148 1.16 -8.77 0.96
C ASN A 148 0.97 -7.41 1.68
N PHE A 149 1.40 -6.31 1.05
CA PHE A 149 1.25 -4.97 1.62
C PHE A 149 -0.19 -4.44 1.66
N ILE A 150 -1.06 -4.96 0.79
CA ILE A 150 -2.45 -4.49 0.67
C ILE A 150 -3.46 -5.62 0.84
N ARG A 151 -3.05 -6.87 1.03
CA ARG A 151 -3.98 -7.98 1.29
C ARG A 151 -4.56 -7.89 2.69
N ASP A 152 -5.80 -8.36 2.80
CA ASP A 152 -6.38 -8.74 4.07
C ASP A 152 -5.63 -9.99 4.61
N LYS A 153 -5.32 -9.96 5.91
CA LYS A 153 -4.55 -11.04 6.54
C LYS A 153 -5.39 -12.31 6.71
N GLU A 154 -6.64 -12.13 7.14
CA GLU A 154 -7.58 -13.21 7.46
C GLU A 154 -8.22 -13.77 6.19
N ASN A 155 -8.37 -12.93 5.17
CA ASN A 155 -8.88 -13.33 3.86
C ASN A 155 -7.99 -12.81 2.71
N PRO A 156 -6.88 -13.49 2.41
CA PRO A 156 -5.87 -13.04 1.43
C PRO A 156 -6.38 -12.89 -0.01
N LYS A 157 -7.63 -13.28 -0.29
CA LYS A 157 -8.31 -13.04 -1.57
C LYS A 157 -8.82 -11.60 -1.71
N PHE A 158 -8.85 -10.80 -0.65
CA PHE A 158 -9.36 -9.43 -0.69
C PHE A 158 -8.28 -8.39 -0.37
N ILE A 159 -8.51 -7.18 -0.86
CA ILE A 159 -7.70 -6.00 -0.55
C ILE A 159 -8.18 -5.38 0.77
N ASP A 160 -7.25 -5.17 1.69
CA ASP A 160 -7.43 -4.34 2.88
C ASP A 160 -7.37 -2.86 2.48
N ILE A 161 -8.55 -2.27 2.31
CA ILE A 161 -8.73 -0.88 1.90
C ILE A 161 -8.04 0.09 2.87
N ASN A 162 -7.99 -0.21 4.16
CA ASN A 162 -7.32 0.67 5.12
C ASN A 162 -5.81 0.69 4.88
N LYS A 163 -5.20 -0.47 4.62
CA LYS A 163 -3.77 -0.53 4.26
C LYS A 163 -3.52 0.19 2.93
N LEU A 164 -4.38 -0.03 1.94
CA LEU A 164 -4.27 0.66 0.64
C LEU A 164 -4.29 2.18 0.80
N ASP A 165 -5.31 2.73 1.47
CA ASP A 165 -5.41 4.16 1.75
C ASP A 165 -4.19 4.68 2.52
N LEU A 166 -3.73 3.94 3.52
CA LEU A 166 -2.56 4.32 4.30
C LEU A 166 -1.30 4.45 3.44
N LEU A 167 -1.08 3.55 2.49
CA LEU A 167 0.06 3.62 1.57
C LEU A 167 -0.09 4.78 0.57
N ILE A 168 -1.30 5.02 0.05
CA ILE A 168 -1.59 6.12 -0.88
C ILE A 168 -1.40 7.48 -0.19
N ASP A 169 -2.03 7.68 0.97
CA ASP A 169 -2.00 8.95 1.71
C ASP A 169 -0.61 9.35 2.19
N ASN A 170 0.32 8.39 2.27
CA ASN A 170 1.72 8.62 2.64
C ASN A 170 2.68 8.56 1.44
N GLY A 171 2.16 8.56 0.21
CA GLY A 171 2.97 8.62 -1.02
C GLY A 171 3.83 7.39 -1.29
N LEU A 172 3.55 6.25 -0.63
CA LEU A 172 4.27 5.01 -0.87
C LEU A 172 3.82 4.33 -2.16
N LEU A 173 2.62 4.61 -2.65
CA LEU A 173 2.16 4.20 -3.96
C LEU A 173 2.46 5.30 -4.98
N ASN A 174 3.34 4.99 -5.93
CA ASN A 174 3.75 5.86 -7.02
C ASN A 174 4.23 5.01 -8.20
N ASN A 175 4.65 5.64 -9.29
CA ASN A 175 5.04 4.96 -10.53
C ASN A 175 6.12 3.88 -10.34
N ASN A 176 7.00 4.00 -9.34
CA ASN A 176 8.06 3.02 -9.10
C ASN A 176 7.58 1.80 -8.31
N THR A 177 6.59 1.99 -7.43
CA THR A 177 6.16 0.95 -6.48
C THR A 177 4.87 0.26 -6.92
N LEU A 178 3.99 0.94 -7.67
CA LEU A 178 2.70 0.38 -8.09
C LEU A 178 2.88 -0.92 -8.88
N SER A 179 3.84 -0.99 -9.81
CA SER A 179 4.09 -2.20 -10.59
C SER A 179 4.49 -3.42 -9.75
N ASP A 180 5.13 -3.20 -8.59
CA ASP A 180 5.49 -4.28 -7.67
C ASP A 180 4.27 -4.81 -6.91
N LEU A 181 3.23 -3.99 -6.73
CA LEU A 181 1.97 -4.41 -6.11
C LEU A 181 0.99 -5.06 -7.10
N GLU A 182 1.12 -4.76 -8.40
CA GLU A 182 0.17 -5.16 -9.47
C GLU A 182 0.28 -6.63 -9.89
N GLY A 183 1.42 -7.28 -9.66
CA GLY A 183 1.52 -8.75 -9.80
C GLY A 183 1.12 -9.28 -11.18
N GLU A 184 0.07 -10.11 -11.20
CA GLU A 184 -0.63 -10.64 -12.39
C GLU A 184 -2.00 -9.97 -12.61
N ILE A 185 -2.42 -9.05 -11.72
CA ILE A 185 -3.71 -8.33 -11.79
C ILE A 185 -3.66 -7.21 -12.83
N GLU A 186 -2.45 -6.83 -13.28
CA GLU A 186 -2.23 -5.60 -14.04
C GLU A 186 -2.64 -4.39 -13.20
N ARG A 187 -3.24 -3.36 -13.81
CA ARG A 187 -3.56 -2.09 -13.17
C ARG A 187 -4.56 -2.26 -12.02
N LEU A 188 -4.16 -1.89 -10.80
CA LEU A 188 -5.01 -2.05 -9.59
C LEU A 188 -6.36 -1.34 -9.72
N TYR A 189 -6.42 -0.21 -10.43
CA TYR A 189 -7.68 0.52 -10.66
C TYR A 189 -8.66 -0.19 -11.61
N TYR A 190 -8.28 -1.30 -12.25
CA TYR A 190 -9.19 -2.17 -12.99
C TYR A 190 -9.51 -3.48 -12.24
N ASN A 191 -9.05 -3.62 -11.00
CA ASN A 191 -9.40 -4.81 -10.22
C ASN A 191 -10.88 -4.77 -9.80
N CYS A 192 -11.69 -5.72 -10.28
CA CYS A 192 -13.13 -5.77 -9.97
C CYS A 192 -13.43 -5.85 -8.47
N GLU A 193 -12.65 -6.59 -7.69
CA GLU A 193 -12.87 -6.72 -6.24
C GLU A 193 -12.62 -5.40 -5.53
N LEU A 194 -11.57 -4.66 -5.96
CA LEU A 194 -11.33 -3.30 -5.53
C LEU A 194 -12.54 -2.44 -5.88
N LEU A 195 -12.96 -2.40 -7.13
CA LEU A 195 -14.08 -1.57 -7.57
C LEU A 195 -15.39 -1.85 -6.80
N MET A 196 -15.69 -3.12 -6.48
CA MET A 196 -16.92 -3.50 -5.75
C MET A 196 -16.93 -3.11 -4.26
N LEU A 197 -15.77 -3.06 -3.61
CA LEU A 197 -15.66 -2.92 -2.15
C LEU A 197 -14.96 -1.63 -1.70
N CYS A 198 -14.33 -0.91 -2.64
CA CYS A 198 -13.56 0.30 -2.38
C CYS A 198 -14.46 1.54 -2.38
N PRO A 199 -14.31 2.43 -1.39
CA PRO A 199 -14.92 3.76 -1.45
C PRO A 199 -14.44 4.55 -2.67
N ASP A 200 -15.32 5.37 -3.26
CA ASP A 200 -15.02 6.22 -4.42
C ASP A 200 -13.78 7.10 -4.20
N ASP A 201 -13.62 7.68 -3.01
CA ASP A 201 -12.49 8.55 -2.69
C ASP A 201 -11.16 7.79 -2.72
N THR A 202 -11.13 6.56 -2.18
CA THR A 202 -9.94 5.70 -2.21
C THR A 202 -9.59 5.31 -3.64
N PHE A 203 -10.60 5.00 -4.47
CA PHE A 203 -10.40 4.74 -5.90
C PHE A 203 -9.77 5.94 -6.62
N LYS A 204 -10.32 7.14 -6.40
CA LYS A 204 -9.83 8.38 -7.02
C LYS A 204 -8.38 8.67 -6.62
N LYS A 205 -8.05 8.52 -5.33
CA LYS A 205 -6.67 8.69 -4.85
C LYS A 205 -5.72 7.65 -5.47
N LEU A 206 -6.16 6.40 -5.60
CA LEU A 206 -5.37 5.35 -6.27
C LEU A 206 -5.08 5.73 -7.72
N VAL A 207 -6.11 6.11 -8.49
CA VAL A 207 -5.96 6.57 -9.88
C VAL A 207 -5.00 7.76 -9.98
N ASP A 208 -5.09 8.72 -9.04
CA ASP A 208 -4.23 9.91 -9.03
C ASP A 208 -2.76 9.57 -8.70
N ALA A 209 -2.49 8.45 -8.04
CA ALA A 209 -1.14 7.96 -7.75
C ALA A 209 -0.40 7.45 -9.01
N TYR A 210 -1.13 7.13 -10.09
CA TYR A 210 -0.52 6.76 -11.37
C TYR A 210 -0.04 7.98 -12.14
N GLU A 211 1.19 7.91 -12.63
CA GLU A 211 1.77 8.94 -13.52
C GLU A 211 1.19 8.87 -14.92
N VAL A 212 0.91 7.65 -15.40
CA VAL A 212 0.31 7.39 -16.71
C VAL A 212 -0.87 6.45 -16.52
N ILE A 213 -2.00 6.80 -17.14
CA ILE A 213 -3.18 5.94 -17.20
C ILE A 213 -3.17 5.16 -18.50
N GLU A 214 -3.36 3.86 -18.38
CA GLU A 214 -3.60 2.96 -19.51
C GLU A 214 -5.10 2.69 -19.61
N LEU A 215 -5.66 2.92 -20.79
CA LEU A 215 -7.06 2.64 -21.08
C LEU A 215 -7.23 1.19 -21.53
N ASN A 216 -8.17 0.50 -20.90
CA ASN A 216 -8.59 -0.85 -21.26
C ASN A 216 -10.12 -0.85 -21.41
N GLU A 217 -10.63 -1.19 -22.60
CA GLU A 217 -12.07 -1.21 -22.88
C GLU A 217 -12.83 -2.14 -21.93
N LYS A 218 -12.29 -3.35 -21.68
CA LYS A 218 -12.89 -4.29 -20.74
C LYS A 218 -12.93 -3.72 -19.32
N GLY A 219 -11.83 -3.14 -18.85
CA GLY A 219 -11.76 -2.53 -17.52
C GLY A 219 -12.71 -1.34 -17.36
N LEU A 220 -12.92 -0.54 -18.42
CA LEU A 220 -13.91 0.53 -18.43
C LEU A 220 -15.35 0.00 -18.36
N SER A 221 -15.65 -1.09 -19.08
CA SER A 221 -16.95 -1.76 -18.98
C SER A 221 -17.20 -2.33 -17.59
N GLU A 222 -16.19 -2.94 -16.95
CA GLU A 222 -16.30 -3.43 -15.58
C GLU A 222 -16.57 -2.30 -14.58
N ILE A 223 -15.97 -1.11 -14.78
CA ILE A 223 -16.29 0.07 -13.99
C ILE A 223 -17.76 0.48 -14.18
N ASP A 224 -18.29 0.46 -15.40
CA ASP A 224 -19.69 0.83 -15.67
C ASP A 224 -20.71 -0.13 -15.05
N GLU A 225 -20.37 -1.42 -14.95
CA GLU A 225 -21.21 -2.41 -14.27
C GLU A 225 -21.32 -2.14 -12.75
N ILE A 226 -20.29 -1.55 -12.16
CA ILE A 226 -20.20 -1.29 -10.72
C ILE A 226 -20.69 0.13 -10.39
N ASP A 227 -20.22 1.13 -11.12
CA ASP A 227 -20.57 2.53 -10.96
C ASP A 227 -21.66 2.97 -11.96
N THR A 228 -22.91 2.84 -11.53
CA THR A 228 -24.08 3.28 -12.32
C THR A 228 -24.21 4.81 -12.44
N THR A 229 -23.34 5.59 -11.79
CA THR A 229 -23.30 7.06 -11.92
C THR A 229 -22.36 7.52 -13.03
N GLY A 230 -21.28 6.79 -13.28
CA GLY A 230 -20.25 7.13 -14.26
C GLY A 230 -19.16 8.06 -13.76
N GLU A 231 -19.17 8.43 -12.47
CA GLU A 231 -18.22 9.34 -11.85
C GLU A 231 -16.81 8.73 -11.73
N LEU A 232 -16.70 7.43 -11.42
CA LEU A 232 -15.42 6.74 -11.32
C LEU A 232 -14.73 6.66 -12.69
N LYS A 233 -15.50 6.27 -13.71
CA LYS A 233 -15.02 6.26 -15.09
C LYS A 233 -14.61 7.65 -15.54
N ALA A 234 -15.42 8.67 -15.26
CA ALA A 234 -15.09 10.05 -15.62
C ALA A 234 -13.81 10.54 -14.93
N HIS A 235 -13.58 10.18 -13.65
CA HIS A 235 -12.34 10.51 -12.95
C HIS A 235 -11.12 9.85 -13.59
N LEU A 236 -11.20 8.55 -13.93
CA LEU A 236 -10.12 7.84 -14.60
C LEU A 236 -9.81 8.43 -15.99
N LEU A 237 -10.83 8.71 -16.80
CA LEU A 237 -10.66 9.30 -18.11
C LEU A 237 -10.17 10.75 -18.04
N LYS A 238 -10.58 11.50 -17.02
CA LYS A 238 -10.01 12.82 -16.73
C LYS A 238 -8.52 12.70 -16.40
N ARG A 239 -8.12 11.76 -15.55
CA ARG A 239 -6.71 11.54 -15.21
C ARG A 239 -5.89 11.12 -16.44
N TYR A 240 -6.44 10.26 -17.30
CA TYR A 240 -5.84 9.94 -18.60
C TYR A 240 -5.64 11.17 -19.47
N LEU A 241 -6.66 12.02 -19.58
CA LEU A 241 -6.54 13.27 -20.32
C LEU A 241 -5.47 14.17 -19.71
N ASP A 242 -5.49 14.38 -18.39
CA ASP A 242 -4.57 15.23 -17.63
C ASP A 242 -3.11 14.81 -17.80
N THR A 243 -2.83 13.51 -17.82
CA THR A 243 -1.49 12.94 -17.97
C THR A 243 -1.03 12.78 -19.44
N SER A 244 -1.95 12.90 -20.41
CA SER A 244 -1.60 12.81 -21.82
C SER A 244 -0.80 14.03 -22.32
N LYS A 245 0.26 13.74 -23.09
CA LYS A 245 1.06 14.75 -23.81
C LYS A 245 0.29 15.42 -24.94
N ASN A 246 -0.68 14.73 -25.53
CA ASN A 246 -1.51 15.25 -26.62
C ASN A 246 -2.99 15.08 -26.25
N LYS A 247 -3.63 16.21 -25.96
CA LYS A 247 -4.98 16.28 -25.42
C LYS A 247 -6.02 15.97 -26.48
N ASP A 248 -5.83 16.46 -27.70
CA ASP A 248 -6.70 16.15 -28.86
C ASP A 248 -6.71 14.65 -29.16
N VAL A 249 -5.52 14.02 -29.16
CA VAL A 249 -5.41 12.57 -29.38
C VAL A 249 -6.06 11.79 -28.22
N ALA A 250 -5.88 12.23 -26.97
CA ALA A 250 -6.53 11.60 -25.84
C ALA A 250 -8.06 11.70 -25.92
N ILE A 251 -8.60 12.87 -26.26
CA ILE A 251 -10.04 13.08 -26.47
C ILE A 251 -10.54 12.18 -27.60
N SER A 252 -9.82 12.12 -28.72
CA SER A 252 -10.19 11.23 -29.85
C SER A 252 -10.18 9.76 -29.44
N ASN A 253 -9.22 9.32 -28.63
CA ASN A 253 -9.18 7.95 -28.10
C ASN A 253 -10.38 7.66 -27.19
N ILE A 254 -10.78 8.61 -26.33
CA ILE A 254 -11.95 8.46 -25.47
C ILE A 254 -13.23 8.32 -26.33
N TYR A 255 -13.40 9.16 -27.34
CA TYR A 255 -14.54 9.04 -28.26
C TYR A 255 -14.58 7.70 -28.98
N ARG A 256 -13.42 7.20 -29.45
CA ARG A 256 -13.33 5.90 -30.12
C ARG A 256 -13.78 4.75 -29.21
N ILE A 257 -13.48 4.82 -27.92
CA ILE A 257 -13.95 3.81 -26.95
C ILE A 257 -15.49 3.81 -26.89
N PHE A 258 -16.13 4.98 -26.87
CA PHE A 258 -17.60 5.06 -26.90
C PHE A 258 -18.20 4.56 -28.22
N GLU A 259 -17.56 4.82 -29.35
CA GLU A 259 -18.00 4.34 -30.66
C GLU A 259 -17.92 2.81 -30.78
N ASN A 260 -16.85 2.20 -30.24
CA ASN A 260 -16.63 0.75 -30.24
C ASN A 260 -17.68 0.00 -29.41
N SER A 261 -18.22 0.62 -28.36
CA SER A 261 -19.29 0.06 -27.52
C SER A 261 -20.69 0.14 -28.15
N GLY A 262 -20.82 0.68 -29.37
CA GLY A 262 -22.08 0.88 -30.08
C GLY A 262 -22.59 2.31 -29.96
N GLY A 263 -23.11 2.88 -31.06
CA GLY A 263 -23.42 4.31 -31.19
C GLY A 263 -24.43 4.91 -30.18
N GLU A 264 -25.14 4.09 -29.41
CA GLU A 264 -26.03 4.54 -28.33
C GLU A 264 -25.28 4.87 -27.02
N CYS A 265 -24.01 4.45 -26.91
CA CYS A 265 -23.21 4.58 -25.69
C CYS A 265 -22.95 6.05 -25.30
N LEU A 266 -22.83 6.97 -26.27
CA LEU A 266 -22.69 8.42 -26.00
C LEU A 266 -23.89 9.03 -25.24
N HIS A 267 -25.05 8.38 -25.26
CA HIS A 267 -26.25 8.84 -24.55
C HIS A 267 -26.53 8.06 -23.26
N GLU A 268 -25.69 7.09 -22.92
CA GLU A 268 -25.81 6.38 -21.65
C GLU A 268 -25.57 7.31 -20.47
N LYS A 269 -26.36 7.09 -19.41
CA LYS A 269 -26.31 7.90 -18.20
C LYS A 269 -24.91 7.90 -17.56
N THR A 270 -24.21 6.77 -17.59
CA THR A 270 -22.85 6.58 -17.06
C THR A 270 -21.79 7.32 -17.89
N ASN A 271 -22.07 7.70 -19.13
CA ASN A 271 -21.15 8.47 -19.98
C ASN A 271 -21.31 9.98 -19.81
N LYS A 272 -22.43 10.44 -19.25
CA LYS A 272 -22.73 11.86 -19.08
C LYS A 272 -21.62 12.63 -18.33
N PRO A 273 -21.10 12.18 -17.17
CA PRO A 273 -20.06 12.91 -16.47
C PRO A 273 -18.76 13.04 -17.30
N THR A 274 -18.42 12.01 -18.09
CA THR A 274 -17.25 12.05 -18.98
C THR A 274 -17.44 13.07 -20.09
N ILE A 275 -18.61 13.11 -20.74
CA ILE A 275 -18.91 14.04 -21.82
C ILE A 275 -18.90 15.49 -21.31
N GLU A 276 -19.48 15.74 -20.14
CA GLU A 276 -19.45 17.06 -19.49
C GLU A 276 -18.01 17.51 -19.18
N MET A 277 -17.17 16.59 -18.68
CA MET A 277 -15.76 16.83 -18.42
C MET A 277 -14.98 17.20 -19.69
N ILE A 278 -15.15 16.47 -20.79
CA ILE A 278 -14.52 16.76 -22.09
C ILE A 278 -14.99 18.12 -22.64
N ASN A 279 -16.30 18.39 -22.61
CA ASN A 279 -16.84 19.66 -23.10
C ASN A 279 -16.30 20.86 -22.32
N LYS A 280 -16.16 20.72 -21.00
CA LYS A 280 -15.54 21.74 -20.16
C LYS A 280 -14.09 21.99 -20.55
N TYR A 281 -13.33 20.91 -20.79
CA TYR A 281 -11.93 20.98 -21.21
C TYR A 281 -11.80 21.72 -22.56
N ILE A 282 -12.57 21.33 -23.57
CA ILE A 282 -12.57 21.98 -24.90
C ILE A 282 -12.95 23.46 -24.82
N LYS A 283 -13.91 23.80 -23.96
CA LYS A 283 -14.32 25.20 -23.76
C LYS A 283 -13.19 26.02 -23.15
N GLN A 284 -12.51 25.50 -22.14
CA GLN A 284 -11.38 26.17 -21.48
C GLN A 284 -10.22 26.41 -22.45
N GLU A 285 -9.84 25.41 -23.27
CA GLU A 285 -8.79 25.60 -24.28
C GLU A 285 -9.14 26.68 -25.31
N LYS A 286 -10.40 26.73 -25.75
CA LYS A 286 -10.87 27.80 -26.66
C LYS A 286 -10.77 29.18 -26.01
N GLU A 287 -11.16 29.30 -24.74
CA GLU A 287 -11.06 30.57 -23.99
C GLU A 287 -9.60 31.02 -23.81
N GLU A 288 -8.69 30.10 -23.50
CA GLU A 288 -7.25 30.37 -23.38
C GLU A 288 -6.64 30.83 -24.71
N LEU A 289 -6.95 30.13 -25.81
CA LEU A 289 -6.52 30.51 -27.16
C LEU A 289 -7.03 31.90 -27.54
N HIS A 290 -8.30 32.19 -27.28
CA HIS A 290 -8.88 33.52 -27.50
C HIS A 290 -8.17 34.59 -26.67
N SER A 291 -7.81 34.30 -25.42
CA SER A 291 -7.05 35.22 -24.55
C SER A 291 -5.65 35.51 -25.11
N ILE A 292 -4.90 34.48 -25.53
CA ILE A 292 -3.55 34.63 -26.12
C ILE A 292 -3.61 35.45 -27.42
N LEU A 293 -4.59 35.19 -28.29
CA LEU A 293 -4.82 35.97 -29.52
C LEU A 293 -5.21 37.43 -29.23
N SER A 294 -5.92 37.67 -28.13
CA SER A 294 -6.32 39.02 -27.70
C SER A 294 -5.16 39.80 -27.05
N GLN A 295 -4.26 39.12 -26.34
CA GLN A 295 -3.06 39.73 -25.75
C GLN A 295 -1.96 40.00 -26.80
N SER A 296 -1.83 39.15 -27.82
CA SER A 296 -0.88 39.35 -28.92
C SER A 296 -1.30 40.44 -29.92
N SER A 297 -2.57 40.86 -29.89
CA SER A 297 -3.12 41.92 -30.75
C SER A 297 -3.16 43.31 -30.11
N THR A 298 -2.68 43.49 -28.87
CA THR A 298 -2.50 44.83 -28.28
C THR A 298 -1.16 45.42 -28.72
N PRO A 299 -1.12 46.50 -29.52
CA PRO A 299 0.14 47.09 -29.95
C PRO A 299 0.88 47.69 -28.75
N LYS A 300 2.18 47.39 -28.59
CA LYS A 300 3.02 48.10 -27.61
C LYS A 300 2.90 49.61 -27.84
N PRO A 301 2.61 50.43 -26.81
CA PRO A 301 2.53 51.87 -27.00
C PRO A 301 3.89 52.39 -27.46
N SER A 302 3.94 52.89 -28.69
CA SER A 302 5.11 53.55 -29.27
C SER A 302 5.49 54.74 -28.38
N THR A 303 6.59 54.62 -27.64
CA THR A 303 7.18 55.73 -26.90
C THR A 303 7.81 56.71 -27.90
N ARG A 304 6.99 57.63 -28.43
CA ARG A 304 7.48 58.74 -29.25
C ARG A 304 8.24 59.69 -28.32
N ARG A 305 9.58 59.62 -28.31
CA ARG A 305 10.45 60.67 -27.75
C ARG A 305 10.09 61.99 -28.42
N ARG A 306 9.54 62.94 -27.66
CA ARG A 306 9.51 64.34 -28.07
C ARG A 306 10.93 64.89 -27.94
N MET A 307 11.46 65.43 -29.03
CA MET A 307 12.62 66.34 -29.00
C MET A 307 12.24 67.64 -28.30
#